data_AF-A0A952BMX7-F1
#
_entry.id   AF-A0A952BMX7-F1
#
_cell.length_a   1.000
_cell.length_b   1.000
_cell.length_c   1.000
_cell.angle_alpha   90.00
_cell.angle_beta   90.00
_cell.angle_gamma   90.00
#
_symmetry.space_group_name_H-M   'P 1'
#
loop_
_entity.id
_entity.type
_entity.pdbx_description
1 polymer ?
#
loop_
_entity_poly.entity_id
_entity_poly.type
_entity_poly.pdbx_seq_one_letter_code
_entity_poly.pdbx_strand_id
1 'polypeptide(L)'
;MNYCAGKEYEIADVALNVQWKTTVAKMRERDKTIDRSYDTQPTHYDALLAAQRAWLTYRDQHCLNEGFAARGGSMAPMLHSGCMARLTKARTAELQALVEEY
;
A
#
# COMPACT_ATOMS: atom_id res chain seq x y z
N MET A 1 6.12 -23.32 -6.17
CA MET A 1 6.79 -22.05 -5.81
C MET A 1 6.05 -20.82 -6.32
N ASN A 2 5.86 -20.62 -7.64
CA ASN A 2 5.04 -19.51 -8.17
C ASN A 2 3.65 -19.38 -7.50
N TYR A 3 2.94 -20.50 -7.34
CA TYR A 3 1.64 -20.55 -6.69
C TYR A 3 1.66 -20.05 -5.24
N CYS A 4 2.64 -20.49 -4.43
CA CYS A 4 2.76 -20.05 -3.04
C CYS A 4 3.02 -18.55 -2.95
N ALA A 5 3.91 -18.02 -3.81
CA ALA A 5 4.20 -16.59 -3.86
C ALA A 5 2.96 -15.76 -4.26
N GLY A 6 2.16 -16.26 -5.21
CA GLY A 6 0.88 -15.65 -5.56
C GLY A 6 -0.11 -15.64 -4.40
N LYS A 7 -0.25 -16.76 -3.68
CA LYS A 7 -1.10 -16.85 -2.48
C LYS A 7 -0.66 -15.92 -1.35
N GLU A 8 0.65 -15.78 -1.14
CA GLU A 8 1.17 -14.83 -0.16
C GLU A 8 0.83 -13.38 -0.52
N TYR A 9 0.86 -13.02 -1.81
CA TYR A 9 0.43 -11.71 -2.26
C TYR A 9 -1.07 -11.50 -2.06
N GLU A 10 -1.92 -12.47 -2.40
CA GLU A 10 -3.38 -12.39 -2.16
C GLU A 10 -3.69 -12.12 -0.67
N ILE A 11 -3.04 -12.84 0.24
CA ILE A 11 -3.19 -12.65 1.69
C ILE A 11 -2.74 -11.24 2.10
N ALA A 12 -1.59 -10.78 1.59
CA ALA A 12 -1.09 -9.44 1.88
C ALA A 12 -2.02 -8.33 1.38
N ASP A 13 -2.60 -8.49 0.18
CA ASP A 13 -3.52 -7.52 -0.41
C ASP A 13 -4.83 -7.43 0.37
N VAL A 14 -5.38 -8.56 0.83
CA VAL A 14 -6.54 -8.57 1.73
C VAL A 14 -6.23 -7.80 3.02
N ALA A 15 -5.08 -8.06 3.64
CA ALA A 15 -4.68 -7.37 4.87
C ALA A 15 -4.52 -5.86 4.66
N LEU A 16 -3.89 -5.43 3.57
CA LEU A 16 -3.77 -4.02 3.20
C LEU A 16 -5.14 -3.37 3.03
N ASN A 17 -6.07 -4.01 2.34
CA ASN A 17 -7.41 -3.46 2.12
C ASN A 17 -8.23 -3.34 3.41
N VAL A 18 -8.05 -4.26 4.36
CA VAL A 18 -8.64 -4.14 5.71
C VAL A 18 -8.04 -2.93 6.43
N GLN A 19 -6.71 -2.83 6.51
CA GLN A 19 -6.05 -1.72 7.19
C GLN A 19 -6.34 -0.36 6.53
N TRP A 20 -6.45 -0.33 5.21
CA TRP A 20 -6.83 0.86 4.45
C TRP A 20 -8.16 1.43 4.93
N LYS A 21 -9.20 0.60 5.11
CA LYS A 21 -10.51 1.05 5.61
C LYS A 21 -10.40 1.66 7.01
N THR A 22 -9.66 1.02 7.91
CA THR A 22 -9.40 1.53 9.27
C THR A 22 -8.70 2.89 9.22
N THR A 23 -7.65 3.00 8.42
CA THR A 23 -6.84 4.22 8.31
C THR A 23 -7.65 5.36 7.71
N VAL A 24 -8.43 5.10 6.66
CA VAL A 24 -9.32 6.08 6.03
C VAL A 24 -10.36 6.60 7.03
N ALA A 25 -10.98 5.72 7.81
CA ALA A 25 -11.96 6.13 8.82
C ALA A 25 -11.32 7.08 9.84
N LYS A 26 -10.11 6.76 10.33
CA LYS A 26 -9.37 7.60 11.27
C LYS A 26 -8.98 8.96 10.67
N MET A 27 -8.48 9.00 9.44
CA MET A 27 -8.11 10.27 8.79
C MET A 27 -9.34 11.16 8.58
N ARG A 28 -10.46 10.59 8.13
CA ARG A 28 -11.71 11.33 7.96
C ARG A 28 -12.25 11.86 9.28
N GLU A 29 -12.04 11.14 10.39
CA GLU A 29 -12.41 11.64 11.70
C GLU A 29 -11.55 12.84 12.12
N ARG A 30 -10.23 12.76 11.90
CA ARG A 30 -9.31 13.89 12.14
C ARG A 30 -9.68 15.12 11.30
N ASP A 31 -10.08 14.91 10.05
CA ASP A 31 -10.50 16.01 9.16
C ASP A 31 -11.71 16.80 9.67
N LYS A 32 -12.56 16.21 10.51
CA LYS A 32 -13.72 16.91 11.10
C LYS A 32 -13.33 17.87 12.22
N THR A 33 -12.18 17.66 12.86
CA THR A 33 -11.76 18.41 14.06
C THR A 33 -10.83 19.59 13.75
N ILE A 34 -10.48 19.80 12.47
CA ILE A 34 -9.54 20.84 12.05
C ILE A 34 -10.30 22.15 11.79
N ASP A 35 -9.85 23.25 12.40
CA ASP A 35 -10.27 24.59 12.00
C ASP A 35 -9.61 24.96 10.67
N ARG A 36 -10.44 25.12 9.63
CA ARG A 36 -9.99 25.38 8.26
C ARG A 36 -10.02 26.86 7.88
N SER A 37 -10.28 27.76 8.83
CA SER A 37 -10.45 29.19 8.56
C SER A 37 -9.24 29.83 7.85
N TYR A 38 -8.04 29.27 8.06
CA TYR A 38 -6.79 29.72 7.43
C TYR A 38 -5.95 28.58 6.84
N ASP A 39 -6.53 27.38 6.70
CA ASP A 39 -5.81 26.20 6.21
C ASP A 39 -6.19 25.87 4.76
N THR A 40 -5.24 26.11 3.84
CA THR A 40 -5.38 25.80 2.41
C THR A 40 -4.81 24.44 2.04
N GLN A 41 -4.28 23.67 2.99
CA GLN A 41 -3.72 22.35 2.71
C GLN A 41 -4.80 21.32 2.40
N PRO A 42 -4.43 20.22 1.69
CA PRO A 42 -5.30 19.06 1.56
C PRO A 42 -5.68 18.47 2.91
N THR A 43 -6.85 17.82 2.97
CA THR A 43 -7.24 17.05 4.15
C THR A 43 -6.29 15.86 4.37
N HIS A 44 -6.27 15.30 5.59
CA HIS A 44 -5.53 14.07 5.86
C HIS A 44 -5.97 12.94 4.92
N TYR A 45 -7.28 12.81 4.69
CA TYR A 45 -7.79 11.81 3.76
C TYR A 45 -7.31 12.05 2.32
N ASP A 46 -7.37 13.28 1.82
CA ASP A 46 -7.00 13.59 0.43
C ASP A 46 -5.51 13.34 0.19
N ALA A 47 -4.66 13.77 1.14
CA ALA A 47 -3.23 13.51 1.10
C ALA A 47 -2.93 12.00 1.17
N LEU A 48 -3.60 11.27 2.06
CA LEU A 48 -3.46 9.81 2.19
C LEU A 48 -3.89 9.08 0.91
N LEU A 49 -5.00 9.48 0.29
CA LEU A 49 -5.49 8.89 -0.95
C LEU A 49 -4.52 9.12 -2.11
N ALA A 50 -3.98 10.34 -2.22
CA ALA A 50 -2.96 10.65 -3.22
C ALA A 50 -1.71 9.79 -3.01
N ALA A 51 -1.22 9.69 -1.77
CA ALA A 51 -0.07 8.85 -1.43
C ALA A 51 -0.31 7.37 -1.75
N GLN A 52 -1.49 6.82 -1.43
CA GLN A 52 -1.81 5.43 -1.70
C GLN A 52 -1.85 5.12 -3.21
N ARG A 53 -2.38 6.04 -4.02
CA ARG A 53 -2.40 5.89 -5.49
C ARG A 53 -0.99 5.93 -6.07
N ALA A 54 -0.17 6.87 -5.62
CA ALA A 54 1.23 6.96 -6.04
C ALA A 54 2.01 5.69 -5.63
N TRP A 55 1.75 5.17 -4.43
CA TRP A 55 2.35 3.93 -3.95
C TRP A 55 1.96 2.71 -4.80
N LEU A 56 0.71 2.60 -5.25
CA LEU A 56 0.29 1.51 -6.16
C LEU A 56 1.10 1.55 -7.46
N THR A 57 1.25 2.74 -8.07
CA THR A 57 2.08 2.89 -9.27
C THR A 57 3.54 2.51 -9.01
N TYR A 58 4.11 2.97 -7.90
CA TYR A 58 5.46 2.61 -7.49
C TYR A 58 5.61 1.08 -7.34
N ARG A 59 4.74 0.43 -6.56
CA ARG A 59 4.77 -1.01 -6.29
C ARG A 59 4.74 -1.79 -7.60
N ASP A 60 3.80 -1.47 -8.48
CA ASP A 60 3.58 -2.24 -9.70
C ASP A 60 4.78 -2.11 -10.65
N GLN A 61 5.35 -0.91 -10.82
CA GLN A 61 6.52 -0.70 -11.68
C GLN A 61 7.81 -1.27 -11.06
N HIS A 62 7.97 -1.14 -9.74
CA HIS A 62 9.11 -1.68 -9.02
C HIS A 62 9.13 -3.21 -9.06
N CYS A 63 8.00 -3.87 -8.80
CA CYS A 63 7.92 -5.33 -8.82
C CYS A 63 7.96 -5.93 -10.22
N LEU A 64 7.49 -5.19 -11.24
CA LEU A 64 7.75 -5.55 -12.64
C LEU A 64 9.26 -5.54 -12.93
N ASN A 65 9.98 -4.51 -12.48
CA ASN A 65 11.42 -4.41 -12.63
C ASN A 65 12.16 -5.55 -11.90
N GLU A 66 11.85 -5.82 -10.64
CA GLU A 66 12.47 -6.93 -9.89
C GLU A 66 12.27 -8.28 -10.61
N GLY A 67 11.10 -8.51 -11.19
CA GLY A 67 10.81 -9.70 -12.00
C GLY A 67 11.73 -9.85 -13.22
N PHE A 68 12.32 -8.76 -13.72
CA PHE A 68 13.23 -8.81 -14.86
C PHE A 68 14.56 -9.49 -14.58
N ALA A 69 14.94 -9.70 -13.32
CA ALA A 69 16.08 -10.53 -12.97
C ALA A 69 15.96 -11.97 -13.52
N ALA A 70 14.75 -12.45 -13.78
CA ALA A 70 14.47 -13.73 -14.41
C ALA A 70 13.64 -13.60 -15.70
N ARG A 71 13.76 -12.46 -16.42
CA ARG A 71 12.95 -12.16 -17.61
C ARG A 71 12.98 -13.30 -18.63
N GLY A 72 11.80 -13.76 -19.05
CA GLY A 72 11.64 -14.87 -20.00
C GLY A 72 11.76 -16.27 -19.39
N GLY A 73 12.14 -16.38 -18.11
CA GLY A 73 12.20 -17.63 -17.36
C GLY A 73 10.97 -17.89 -16.50
N SER A 74 10.81 -19.15 -16.06
CA SER A 74 9.70 -19.59 -15.20
C SER A 74 9.75 -19.03 -13.77
N MET A 75 10.85 -18.38 -13.38
CA MET A 75 11.02 -17.73 -12.08
C MET A 75 10.51 -16.28 -12.02
N ALA A 76 10.33 -15.59 -13.16
CA ALA A 76 9.89 -14.19 -13.16
C ALA A 76 8.57 -13.95 -12.39
N PRO A 77 7.52 -14.80 -12.52
CA PRO A 77 6.29 -14.64 -11.75
C PRO A 77 6.47 -14.78 -10.24
N MET A 78 7.40 -15.65 -9.80
CA MET A 78 7.73 -15.85 -8.39
C MET A 78 8.35 -14.59 -7.81
N LEU A 79 9.35 -14.02 -8.50
CA LEU A 79 10.05 -12.81 -8.07
C LEU A 79 9.10 -11.62 -8.00
N HIS A 80 8.28 -11.44 -9.05
CA HIS A 80 7.25 -10.40 -9.07
C HIS A 80 6.28 -10.55 -7.89
N SER A 81 5.69 -11.74 -7.70
CA SER A 81 4.69 -11.96 -6.64
C SER A 81 5.30 -11.80 -5.24
N GLY A 82 6.55 -12.25 -5.05
CA GLY A 82 7.28 -12.06 -3.79
C GLY A 82 7.52 -10.58 -3.48
N CYS A 83 7.91 -9.78 -4.48
CA CYS A 83 8.00 -8.33 -4.35
C CYS A 83 6.66 -7.69 -3.97
N MET A 84 5.59 -8.06 -4.67
CA MET A 84 4.24 -7.54 -4.42
C MET A 84 3.80 -7.82 -2.98
N ALA A 85 4.02 -9.05 -2.48
CA ALA A 85 3.72 -9.41 -1.10
C ALA A 85 4.56 -8.61 -0.09
N ARG A 86 5.87 -8.48 -0.32
CA ARG A 86 6.80 -7.75 0.57
C ARG A 86 6.41 -6.27 0.70
N LEU A 87 6.23 -5.58 -0.43
CA LEU A 87 5.88 -4.16 -0.41
C LEU A 87 4.48 -3.93 0.17
N THR A 88 3.52 -4.81 -0.13
CA THR A 88 2.17 -4.70 0.42
C THR A 88 2.15 -4.87 1.94
N LYS A 89 2.92 -5.82 2.50
CA LYS A 89 3.09 -5.96 3.95
C LYS A 89 3.72 -4.72 4.59
N ALA A 90 4.77 -4.17 3.98
CA ALA A 90 5.41 -2.95 4.46
C ALA A 90 4.43 -1.77 4.49
N ARG A 91 3.66 -1.58 3.41
CA ARG A 91 2.65 -0.53 3.34
C ARG A 91 1.53 -0.69 4.37
N THR A 92 1.09 -1.92 4.64
CA THR A 92 0.13 -2.19 5.70
C THR A 92 0.66 -1.71 7.06
N ALA A 93 1.93 -1.96 7.37
CA ALA A 93 2.56 -1.48 8.60
C ALA A 93 2.64 0.05 8.65
N GLU A 94 3.02 0.71 7.56
CA GLU A 94 3.01 2.18 7.46
C GLU A 94 1.60 2.76 7.72
N LEU A 95 0.56 2.16 7.12
CA LEU A 95 -0.83 2.57 7.34
C LEU A 95 -1.28 2.34 8.78
N GLN A 96 -0.83 1.27 9.43
CA GLN A 96 -1.10 0.99 10.83
C GLN A 96 -0.45 2.02 11.75
N ALA A 97 0.82 2.37 11.50
CA ALA A 97 1.53 3.40 12.26
C ALA A 97 0.81 4.77 12.21
N LEU A 98 0.23 5.16 11.07
CA LEU A 98 -0.57 6.39 10.96
C LEU A 98 -1.79 6.45 11.90
N VAL A 99 -2.31 5.29 12.29
CA VAL A 99 -3.44 5.15 13.22
C VAL A 99 -2.98 5.11 14.68
N GLU A 100 -1.81 4.52 14.94
CA GLU A 100 -1.27 4.27 16.30
C GLU A 100 -0.42 5.42 16.85
N GLU A 101 0.36 6.12 16.03
CA GLU A 101 1.36 7.10 16.48
C GLU A 101 0.79 8.50 16.81
N TYR A 102 -0.53 8.72 16.70
CA TYR A 102 -1.18 10.00 16.98
C TYR A 102 -2.63 9.87 17.48
#